data_AF-A0A2A2EIC8-F1
#
_entry.id   AF-A0A2A2EIC8-F1
#
_cell.length_a   1.000
_cell.length_b   1.000
_cell.length_c   1.000
_cell.angle_alpha   90.00
_cell.angle_beta   90.00
_cell.angle_gamma   90.00
#
_symmetry.space_group_name_H-M   'P 1'
#
loop_
_entity.id
_entity.type
_entity.pdbx_description
1 polymer ?
#
loop_
_entity_poly.entity_id
_entity_poly.type
_entity_poly.pdbx_seq_one_letter_code
_entity_poly.pdbx_strand_id
1 'polypeptide(L)'
;MSVNTDDRHALEQLDGEPLDEQIAYYRKPFMVLWAAVQESSAELVEDWGMSPELAQLWVAERLRQVCDSLVDRLAERAVGHGVSKSNVSRAAGASPTNALRRFPRLRDLDEGRMPERTLIDDVLDSLD
;
A
#
# COMPACT_ATOMS: atom_id res chain seq x y z
N MET A 1 4.25 6.93 -27.95
CA MET A 1 4.95 5.85 -27.23
C MET A 1 3.90 4.95 -26.59
N SER A 2 4.26 3.77 -26.05
CA SER A 2 3.28 2.94 -25.34
C SER A 2 3.04 3.50 -23.93
N VAL A 3 1.84 3.33 -23.37
CA VAL A 3 1.52 3.74 -21.98
C VAL A 3 2.56 3.18 -20.99
N ASN A 4 2.97 1.92 -21.17
CA ASN A 4 4.01 1.31 -20.35
C ASN A 4 5.40 1.97 -20.48
N THR A 5 5.70 2.60 -21.61
CA THR A 5 6.93 3.38 -21.78
C THR A 5 6.81 4.72 -21.08
N ASP A 6 5.64 5.37 -21.19
CA ASP A 6 5.37 6.67 -20.57
C ASP A 6 5.38 6.56 -19.04
N ASP A 7 4.73 5.53 -18.49
CA ASP A 7 4.74 5.23 -17.05
C ASP A 7 6.16 4.99 -16.52
N ARG A 8 6.97 4.25 -17.29
CA ARG A 8 8.35 3.96 -16.90
C ARG A 8 9.17 5.23 -16.81
N HIS A 9 9.06 6.09 -17.82
CA HIS A 9 9.76 7.36 -17.85
C HIS A 9 9.30 8.29 -16.72
N ALA A 10 7.99 8.30 -16.40
CA ALA A 10 7.48 9.06 -15.26
C ALA A 10 8.06 8.56 -13.92
N LEU A 11 8.14 7.25 -13.70
CA LEU A 11 8.74 6.69 -12.49
C LEU A 11 10.24 7.04 -12.38
N GLU A 12 10.98 7.01 -13.49
CA GLU A 12 12.39 7.42 -13.52
C GLU A 12 12.58 8.92 -13.20
N GLN A 13 11.63 9.78 -13.60
CA GLN A 13 11.65 11.19 -13.22
C GLN A 13 11.43 11.38 -11.72
N LEU A 14 10.43 10.68 -11.15
CA LEU A 14 10.14 10.74 -9.71
C LEU A 14 11.34 10.28 -8.87
N ASP A 15 12.02 9.20 -9.27
CA ASP A 15 13.22 8.69 -8.61
C ASP A 15 14.40 9.69 -8.68
N GLY A 16 14.43 10.53 -9.72
CA GLY A 16 15.45 11.55 -9.95
C GLY A 16 15.16 12.91 -9.32
N GLU A 17 14.01 13.10 -8.68
CA GLU A 17 13.66 14.37 -8.06
C GLU A 17 14.58 14.72 -6.88
N PRO A 18 14.77 16.01 -6.57
CA PRO A 18 15.42 16.45 -5.34
C PRO A 18 14.81 15.80 -4.08
N LEU A 19 15.64 15.54 -3.07
CA LEU A 19 15.22 14.85 -1.84
C LEU A 19 14.04 15.56 -1.12
N ASP A 20 14.00 16.89 -1.16
CA ASP A 20 12.92 17.70 -0.59
C ASP A 20 11.57 17.46 -1.27
N GLU A 21 11.56 17.32 -2.60
CA GLU A 21 10.37 16.93 -3.37
C GLU A 21 10.00 15.48 -3.09
N GLN A 22 10.97 14.56 -3.04
CA GLN A 22 10.71 13.17 -2.67
C GLN A 22 10.06 13.05 -1.27
N ILE A 23 10.56 13.81 -0.29
CA ILE A 23 9.99 13.86 1.06
C ILE A 23 8.56 14.41 1.06
N ALA A 24 8.22 15.32 0.14
CA ALA A 24 6.90 15.90 0.06
C ALA A 24 5.81 14.84 -0.23
N TYR A 25 6.12 13.80 -1.02
CA TYR A 25 5.20 12.67 -1.25
C TYR A 25 4.86 11.88 0.02
N TYR A 26 5.77 11.84 1.00
CA TYR A 26 5.54 11.14 2.27
C TYR A 26 4.91 12.03 3.33
N ARG A 27 5.16 13.34 3.29
CA ARG A 27 4.77 14.28 4.36
C ARG A 27 3.25 14.32 4.58
N LYS A 28 2.46 14.55 3.53
CA LYS A 28 1.00 14.63 3.65
C LYS A 28 0.38 13.29 4.07
N PRO A 29 0.71 12.15 3.44
CA PRO A 29 0.22 10.85 3.89
C PRO A 29 0.61 10.54 5.33
N PHE A 30 1.84 10.84 5.74
CA PHE A 30 2.28 10.62 7.11
C PHE A 30 1.44 11.40 8.13
N MET A 31 1.14 12.67 7.87
CA MET A 31 0.31 13.48 8.78
C MET A 31 -1.09 12.87 8.94
N VAL A 32 -1.70 12.41 7.85
CA VAL A 32 -3.01 11.75 7.88
C VAL A 32 -2.97 10.44 8.65
N LEU A 33 -1.96 9.60 8.37
CA LEU A 33 -1.77 8.33 9.07
C LEU A 33 -1.51 8.54 10.56
N TRP A 34 -0.69 9.53 10.90
CA TRP A 34 -0.41 9.86 12.29
C TRP A 34 -1.67 10.30 13.04
N ALA A 35 -2.49 11.15 12.44
CA ALA A 35 -3.77 11.55 13.02
C ALA A 35 -4.72 10.35 13.23
N ALA A 36 -4.80 9.45 12.23
CA ALA A 36 -5.61 8.23 12.35
C ALA A 36 -5.12 7.32 13.49
N VAL A 37 -3.80 7.18 13.67
CA VAL A 37 -3.24 6.42 14.81
C VAL A 37 -3.65 7.02 16.13
N GLN A 38 -3.52 8.35 16.28
CA GLN A 38 -3.89 9.03 17.52
C GLN A 38 -5.36 8.83 17.84
N GLU A 39 -6.24 9.12 16.88
CA GLU A 39 -7.69 9.05 17.05
C GLU A 39 -8.14 7.63 17.45
N SER A 40 -7.78 6.61 16.67
CA SER A 40 -8.21 5.24 16.96
C SER A 40 -7.54 4.66 18.20
N SER A 41 -6.39 5.18 18.62
CA SER A 41 -5.75 4.74 19.87
C SER A 41 -6.41 5.31 21.12
N ALA A 42 -7.10 6.45 21.02
CA ALA A 42 -7.76 7.08 22.16
C ALA A 42 -8.87 6.18 22.74
N GLU A 43 -9.71 5.62 21.87
CA GLU A 43 -10.75 4.66 22.26
C GLU A 43 -10.17 3.43 22.99
N LEU A 44 -9.02 2.94 22.54
CA LEU A 44 -8.34 1.80 23.17
C LEU A 44 -7.79 2.14 24.56
N VAL A 45 -7.36 3.37 24.78
CA VAL A 45 -6.92 3.84 26.11
C VAL A 45 -8.13 3.99 27.02
N GLU A 46 -9.20 4.64 26.54
CA GLU A 46 -10.38 4.98 27.34
C GLU A 46 -11.22 3.75 27.70
N ASP A 47 -11.55 2.91 26.72
CA ASP A 47 -12.48 1.79 26.92
C ASP A 47 -11.80 0.54 27.46
N TRP A 48 -10.51 0.36 27.17
CA TRP A 48 -9.78 -0.88 27.49
C TRP A 48 -8.64 -0.68 28.49
N GLY A 49 -8.37 0.57 28.92
CA GLY A 49 -7.31 0.87 29.88
C GLY A 49 -5.91 0.53 29.36
N MET A 50 -5.71 0.47 28.03
CA MET A 50 -4.39 0.22 27.45
C MET A 50 -3.45 1.41 27.71
N SER A 51 -2.14 1.14 27.79
CA SER A 51 -1.19 2.25 27.77
C SER A 51 -1.20 2.94 26.39
N PRO A 52 -1.00 4.26 26.33
CA PRO A 52 -1.01 4.99 25.06
C PRO A 52 -0.03 4.41 24.02
N GLU A 53 1.16 3.99 24.44
CA GLU A 53 2.19 3.45 23.55
C GLU A 53 1.76 2.11 22.93
N LEU A 54 1.13 1.24 23.73
CA LEU A 54 0.66 -0.05 23.25
C LEU A 54 -0.55 0.10 22.34
N ALA A 55 -1.48 1.00 22.68
CA ALA A 55 -2.64 1.32 21.86
C ALA A 55 -2.21 1.86 20.49
N GLN A 56 -1.30 2.84 20.46
CA GLN A 56 -0.76 3.40 19.21
C GLN A 56 -0.05 2.34 18.36
N LEU A 57 0.79 1.49 18.98
CA LEU A 57 1.46 0.40 18.28
C LEU A 57 0.47 -0.59 17.67
N TRP A 58 -0.56 -0.97 18.42
CA TRP A 58 -1.57 -1.92 17.97
C TRP A 58 -2.36 -1.36 16.77
N VAL A 59 -2.77 -0.09 16.84
CA VAL A 59 -3.45 0.60 15.73
C VAL A 59 -2.55 0.74 14.52
N ALA A 60 -1.29 1.16 14.71
CA ALA A 60 -0.32 1.30 13.63
C ALA A 60 -0.10 -0.03 12.88
N GLU A 61 -0.10 -1.16 13.59
CA GLU A 61 -0.01 -2.49 12.97
C GLU A 61 -1.25 -2.86 12.16
N ARG A 62 -2.47 -2.49 12.62
CA ARG A 62 -3.70 -2.66 11.82
C ARG A 62 -3.66 -1.80 10.55
N LEU A 63 -3.21 -0.55 10.67
CA LEU A 63 -3.01 0.33 9.52
C LEU A 63 -1.96 -0.22 8.54
N ARG A 64 -0.86 -0.79 9.04
CA ARG A 64 0.13 -1.46 8.18
C ARG A 64 -0.51 -2.59 7.37
N GLN A 65 -1.32 -3.44 8.00
CA GLN A 65 -2.01 -4.55 7.33
C GLN A 65 -3.01 -4.05 6.27
N VAL A 66 -3.75 -2.97 6.57
CA VAL A 66 -4.63 -2.29 5.61
C VAL A 66 -3.84 -1.76 4.42
N CYS A 67 -2.75 -1.03 4.67
CA CYS A 67 -1.89 -0.49 3.62
C CYS A 67 -1.29 -1.60 2.76
N ASP A 68 -0.76 -2.68 3.36
CA ASP A 68 -0.19 -3.80 2.61
C ASP A 68 -1.23 -4.45 1.69
N SER A 69 -2.45 -4.65 2.19
CA SER A 69 -3.56 -5.21 1.40
C SER A 69 -4.00 -4.27 0.28
N LEU A 70 -4.05 -2.96 0.55
CA LEU A 70 -4.39 -1.94 -0.45
C LEU A 70 -3.36 -1.90 -1.59
N VAL A 71 -2.06 -1.89 -1.27
CA VAL A 71 -1.01 -1.86 -2.30
C VAL A 71 -1.05 -3.14 -3.15
N ASP A 72 -1.29 -4.31 -2.55
CA ASP A 72 -1.45 -5.57 -3.27
C ASP A 72 -2.65 -5.56 -4.23
N ARG A 73 -3.80 -5.06 -3.78
CA ARG A 73 -5.00 -4.91 -4.62
C ARG A 73 -4.81 -3.87 -5.74
N LEU A 74 -4.09 -2.78 -5.48
CA LEU A 74 -3.76 -1.79 -6.50
C LEU A 74 -2.79 -2.37 -7.55
N ALA A 75 -1.83 -3.19 -7.13
CA ALA A 75 -0.93 -3.91 -8.02
C ALA A 75 -1.70 -4.88 -8.94
N GLU A 76 -2.62 -5.67 -8.37
CA GLU A 76 -3.53 -6.54 -9.12
C GLU A 76 -4.33 -5.77 -10.18
N ARG A 77 -4.98 -4.68 -9.76
CA ARG A 77 -5.81 -3.84 -10.64
C ARG A 77 -4.97 -3.18 -11.75
N ALA A 78 -3.77 -2.72 -11.45
CA ALA A 78 -2.88 -2.13 -12.44
C ALA A 78 -2.52 -3.14 -13.54
N VAL A 79 -2.16 -4.38 -13.16
CA VAL A 79 -1.89 -5.45 -14.12
C VAL A 79 -3.16 -5.80 -14.92
N GLY A 80 -4.32 -5.87 -14.26
CA GLY A 80 -5.61 -6.09 -14.93
C GLY A 80 -5.96 -5.02 -15.98
N HIS A 81 -5.44 -3.80 -15.83
CA HIS A 81 -5.59 -2.70 -16.80
C HIS A 81 -4.46 -2.60 -17.83
N GLY A 82 -3.54 -3.58 -17.88
CA GLY A 82 -2.48 -3.65 -18.88
C GLY A 82 -1.16 -2.97 -18.49
N VAL A 83 -1.01 -2.53 -17.24
CA VAL A 83 0.29 -2.07 -16.71
C VAL A 83 1.21 -3.28 -16.56
N SER A 84 2.44 -3.16 -17.07
CA SER A 84 3.42 -4.25 -16.98
C SER A 84 3.85 -4.51 -15.54
N LYS A 85 4.07 -5.78 -15.18
CA LYS A 85 4.61 -6.16 -13.85
C LYS A 85 5.94 -5.48 -13.52
N SER A 86 6.76 -5.18 -14.53
CA SER A 86 8.01 -4.43 -14.36
C SER A 86 7.75 -3.00 -13.88
N ASN A 87 6.75 -2.32 -14.42
CA ASN A 87 6.38 -0.98 -13.97
C ASN A 87 5.75 -1.02 -12.58
N VAL A 88 4.90 -2.01 -12.29
CA VAL A 88 4.35 -2.23 -10.93
C VAL A 88 5.47 -2.46 -9.91
N SER A 89 6.46 -3.29 -10.24
CA SER A 89 7.61 -3.55 -9.36
C SER A 89 8.40 -2.27 -9.09
N ARG A 90 8.66 -1.48 -10.14
CA ARG A 90 9.38 -0.19 -10.03
C ARG A 90 8.61 0.81 -9.17
N ALA A 91 7.32 0.99 -9.42
CA ALA A 91 6.46 1.87 -8.63
C ALA A 91 6.43 1.49 -7.14
N ALA A 92 6.58 0.20 -6.84
CA ALA A 92 6.62 -0.31 -5.47
C ALA A 92 8.00 -0.29 -4.81
N GLY A 93 9.05 0.20 -5.51
CA GLY A 93 10.43 0.07 -5.04
C GLY A 93 10.88 -1.38 -4.85
N ALA A 94 10.21 -2.34 -5.51
CA ALA A 94 10.48 -3.76 -5.42
C ALA A 94 11.29 -4.23 -6.64
N SER A 95 12.27 -5.12 -6.43
CA SER A 95 12.85 -5.84 -7.56
C SER A 95 11.81 -6.78 -8.18
N PRO A 96 11.86 -7.06 -9.49
CA PRO A 96 10.89 -7.96 -10.15
C PRO A 96 10.79 -9.34 -9.47
N THR A 97 11.90 -9.89 -8.98
CA THR A 97 11.95 -11.15 -8.23
C THR A 97 11.28 -11.05 -6.85
N ASN A 98 11.32 -9.88 -6.21
CA ASN A 98 10.65 -9.62 -4.94
C ASN A 98 9.19 -9.20 -5.10
N ALA A 99 8.76 -8.78 -6.29
CA ALA A 99 7.41 -8.29 -6.53
C ALA A 99 6.35 -9.36 -6.26
N LEU A 100 6.58 -10.62 -6.66
CA LEU A 100 5.66 -11.73 -6.37
C LEU A 100 5.61 -12.10 -4.87
N ARG A 101 6.68 -11.82 -4.13
CA ARG A 101 6.68 -11.97 -2.66
C ARG A 101 5.99 -10.79 -1.98
N ARG A 102 6.12 -9.59 -2.55
CA ARG A 102 5.51 -8.36 -2.06
C ARG A 102 4.02 -8.30 -2.34
N PHE A 103 3.59 -8.92 -3.45
CA PHE A 103 2.23 -8.90 -3.98
C PHE A 103 1.67 -10.32 -4.15
N PRO A 104 1.14 -10.93 -3.08
CA PRO A 104 0.51 -12.25 -3.12
C PRO A 104 -0.55 -12.37 -4.22
N ARG A 105 -1.40 -11.36 -4.44
CA ARG A 105 -2.43 -11.39 -5.48
C ARG A 105 -1.85 -11.52 -6.89
N LEU A 106 -0.70 -10.88 -7.16
CA LEU A 106 -0.01 -11.04 -8.44
C LEU A 106 0.56 -12.44 -8.62
N ARG A 107 1.08 -13.05 -7.54
CA ARG A 107 1.55 -14.44 -7.58
C ARG A 107 0.40 -15.40 -7.88
N ASP A 108 -0.76 -15.20 -7.26
CA ASP A 108 -1.90 -16.07 -7.48
C ASP A 108 -2.38 -15.99 -8.94
N LEU A 109 -2.46 -14.78 -9.51
CA LEU A 109 -2.77 -14.60 -10.94
C LEU A 109 -1.74 -15.27 -11.87
N ASP A 110 -0.45 -15.19 -11.54
CA ASP A 110 0.62 -15.82 -12.32
C ASP A 110 0.53 -17.35 -12.32
N GLU A 111 0.03 -17.90 -11.22
CA GLU A 111 -0.18 -19.33 -11.07
C GLU A 111 -1.57 -19.78 -11.55
N GLY A 112 -2.36 -18.89 -12.16
CA GLY A 112 -3.70 -19.17 -12.64
C GLY A 112 -4.73 -19.42 -11.53
N ARG A 113 -4.43 -18.97 -10.31
CA ARG A 113 -5.30 -19.05 -9.14
C ARG A 113 -6.13 -17.78 -9.01
N MET A 114 -7.34 -17.92 -8.47
CA MET A 114 -8.12 -16.75 -8.06
C MET A 114 -7.48 -16.16 -6.80
N PRO A 115 -7.20 -14.85 -6.75
CA PRO A 115 -6.62 -14.24 -5.56
C PRO A 115 -7.53 -14.41 -4.35
N GLU A 116 -6.94 -14.74 -3.20
CA GLU A 116 -7.69 -14.88 -1.96
C GLU A 116 -8.26 -13.53 -1.51
N ARG A 117 -9.50 -13.54 -1.02
CA ARG A 117 -10.11 -12.37 -0.40
C ARG A 117 -9.31 -11.99 0.85
N THR A 118 -9.04 -10.70 1.01
CA THR A 118 -8.33 -10.17 2.19
C THR A 118 -9.24 -9.28 3.01
N LEU A 119 -8.85 -9.00 4.26
CA LEU A 119 -9.63 -8.16 5.18
C LEU A 119 -9.96 -6.77 4.58
N ILE A 120 -9.11 -6.24 3.69
CA ILE A 120 -9.42 -4.97 2.99
C ILE A 120 -10.63 -5.09 2.07
N ASP A 121 -10.88 -6.26 1.47
CA ASP A 121 -12.07 -6.46 0.64
C ASP A 121 -13.32 -6.36 1.51
N ASP A 122 -13.29 -6.96 2.70
CA ASP A 122 -14.41 -6.92 3.63
C ASP A 122 -14.59 -5.51 4.24
N VAL A 123 -13.50 -4.78 4.50
CA VAL A 123 -13.55 -3.37 4.92
C VAL A 123 -14.14 -2.50 3.81
N LEU A 124 -13.73 -2.68 2.56
CA LEU A 124 -14.26 -1.90 1.43
C LEU A 124 -15.74 -2.22 1.21
N ASP A 125 -16.13 -3.49 1.27
CA ASP A 125 -17.52 -3.92 1.16
C ASP A 125 -18.39 -3.37 2.31
N SER A 126 -17.82 -3.08 3.48
CA SER A 126 -18.53 -2.46 4.62
C SER A 126 -18.81 -0.97 4.46
N LEU A 127 -18.20 -0.32 3.47
CA LEU A 127 -18.34 1.12 3.20
C LEU A 127 -19.38 1.42 2.10
N ASP A 128 -19.87 0.39 1.41
CA ASP A 128 -20.90 0.45 0.35
C ASP A 128 -22.31 0.12 0.89
#